data_AF-A0A1Q2L502-F1
#
_entry.id   AF-A0A1Q2L502-F1
#
_cell.length_a   1.000
_cell.length_b   1.000
_cell.length_c   1.000
_cell.angle_alpha   90.00
_cell.angle_beta   90.00
_cell.angle_gamma   90.00
#
_symmetry.space_group_name_H-M   'P 1'
#
loop_
_entity.id
_entity.type
_entity.pdbx_description
1 polymer ?
#
loop_
_entity_poly.entity_id
_entity_poly.type
_entity_poly.pdbx_seq_one_letter_code
_entity_poly.pdbx_strand_id
1 'polypeptide(L)'
;MTNANKDFYHVDEVAKILDIKKSTVYSYASKGLIERLPDPHRLLRGGKYSRTSVDQLARQKQAAAEAGRSINDVAEGIGVSAGKVRKVIEELELDVKKVEAPFEKASYRFAITPEQEEAIAEHLQKRNTTRPKRNQLYLQQLDAALYQSYQIAGDQFVRLREHPERGYGFFLEHEQFITLQEGLNLYELKPRYSIHSRRKKDGPGFTDIDVLFGTPEFYQILDVLLATCGVENFNVEIMGGKYELRSGMAAILGMRLQIRKQ
;
A
#
# COMPACT_ATOMS: atom_id res chain seq x y z
N MET A 1 -16.37 -5.17 43.08
CA MET A 1 -16.09 -4.68 44.44
C MET A 1 -15.76 -3.20 44.36
N THR A 2 -16.66 -2.37 44.88
CA THR A 2 -16.66 -0.91 44.85
C THR A 2 -15.60 -0.35 45.81
N ASN A 3 -14.47 0.13 45.27
CA ASN A 3 -13.50 0.95 46.02
C ASN A 3 -14.08 2.37 46.22
N ALA A 4 -15.09 2.48 47.08
CA ALA A 4 -15.53 3.74 47.65
C ALA A 4 -14.54 4.10 48.78
N ASN A 5 -14.03 5.34 48.75
CA ASN A 5 -13.15 5.94 49.78
C ASN A 5 -11.63 5.68 49.71
N LYS A 6 -11.04 5.68 48.50
CA LYS A 6 -9.62 6.03 48.33
C LYS A 6 -9.54 7.31 47.48
N ASP A 7 -8.93 8.35 48.04
CA ASP A 7 -8.68 9.64 47.37
C ASP A 7 -7.53 9.58 46.35
N PHE A 8 -6.89 8.42 46.25
CA PHE A 8 -5.71 8.22 45.42
C PHE A 8 -5.72 6.87 44.72
N TYR A 9 -5.04 6.84 43.58
CA TYR A 9 -4.70 5.64 42.83
C TYR A 9 -3.20 5.36 42.92
N HIS A 10 -2.84 4.08 42.93
CA HIS A 10 -1.46 3.66 42.74
C HIS A 10 -1.07 3.63 41.26
N VAL A 11 0.23 3.69 40.96
CA VAL A 11 0.78 3.63 39.59
C VAL A 11 0.12 2.53 38.73
N ASP A 12 -0.10 1.35 39.32
CA ASP A 12 -0.66 0.19 38.63
C ASP A 12 -2.15 0.35 38.31
N GLU A 13 -2.89 1.03 39.18
CA GLU A 13 -4.30 1.34 38.98
C GLU A 13 -4.44 2.45 37.94
N VAL A 14 -3.61 3.49 38.00
CA VAL A 14 -3.58 4.57 36.99
C VAL A 14 -3.23 4.03 35.61
N ALA A 15 -2.25 3.14 35.52
CA ALA A 15 -1.86 2.48 34.28
C ALA A 15 -3.04 1.70 33.65
N LYS A 16 -3.83 1.01 34.48
CA LYS A 16 -5.03 0.29 34.02
C LYS A 16 -6.17 1.22 33.62
N ILE A 17 -6.46 2.25 34.42
CA ILE A 17 -7.57 3.18 34.16
C ILE A 17 -7.35 3.96 32.86
N LEU A 18 -6.11 4.41 32.63
CA LEU A 18 -5.77 5.21 31.46
C LEU A 18 -5.32 4.38 30.25
N ASP A 19 -5.26 3.05 30.39
CA ASP A 19 -4.71 2.09 29.43
C ASP A 19 -3.34 2.52 28.89
N ILE A 20 -2.38 2.73 29.80
CA ILE A 20 -1.02 3.17 29.47
C ILE A 20 0.03 2.38 30.24
N LYS A 21 1.25 2.34 29.71
CA LYS A 21 2.40 1.75 30.39
C LYS A 21 2.71 2.53 31.68
N LYS A 22 3.20 1.82 32.72
CA LYS A 22 3.61 2.43 34.00
C LYS A 22 4.63 3.56 33.83
N SER A 23 5.53 3.47 32.84
CA SER A 23 6.49 4.52 32.50
C SER A 23 5.81 5.83 32.06
N THR A 24 4.72 5.72 31.28
CA THR A 24 3.95 6.86 30.79
C THR A 24 3.22 7.58 31.93
N VAL A 25 2.81 6.86 32.99
CA VAL A 25 2.22 7.46 34.20
C VAL A 25 3.17 8.47 34.84
N TYR A 26 4.45 8.10 35.01
CA TYR A 26 5.45 9.03 35.56
C TYR A 26 5.69 10.23 34.65
N SER A 27 5.64 10.05 33.32
CA SER A 27 5.77 11.16 32.37
C SER A 27 4.59 12.12 32.43
N TYR A 28 3.37 11.62 32.63
CA TYR A 28 2.19 12.46 32.76
C TYR A 28 2.23 13.27 34.05
N ALA A 29 2.72 12.66 35.13
CA ALA A 29 2.94 13.35 36.38
C ALA A 29 4.00 14.45 36.27
N SER A 30 5.13 14.19 35.59
CA SER A 30 6.17 15.20 35.40
C SER A 30 5.71 16.36 34.49
N LYS A 31 4.74 16.10 33.60
CA LYS A 31 4.09 17.12 32.76
C LYS A 31 2.94 17.86 33.44
N GLY A 32 2.59 17.48 34.68
CA GLY A 32 1.46 18.07 35.42
C GLY A 32 0.08 17.66 34.92
N LEU A 33 -0.02 16.62 34.08
CA LEU A 33 -1.30 16.11 33.56
C LEU A 33 -2.07 15.29 34.60
N ILE A 34 -1.34 14.71 35.55
CA ILE A 34 -1.89 14.03 36.72
C ILE A 34 -1.12 14.49 37.95
N GLU A 35 -1.83 14.68 39.05
CA GLU A 35 -1.22 15.18 40.29
C GLU A 35 -0.65 14.01 41.08
N ARG A 36 0.66 14.05 41.33
CA ARG A 36 1.33 13.10 42.22
C ARG A 36 1.25 13.62 43.65
N LEU A 37 0.60 12.87 44.52
CA LEU A 37 0.54 13.19 45.95
C LEU A 37 1.91 12.97 46.60
N PRO A 38 2.35 13.89 47.47
CA PRO A 38 3.63 13.77 48.15
C PRO A 38 3.64 12.54 49.07
N ASP A 39 4.76 11.81 49.04
CA ASP A 39 5.04 10.73 49.99
C ASP A 39 6.31 11.13 50.78
N PRO A 40 6.17 11.87 51.90
CA PRO A 40 7.29 12.41 52.66
C PRO A 40 8.25 11.34 53.18
N HIS A 41 7.75 10.12 53.40
CA HIS A 41 8.52 9.04 54.01
C HIS A 41 8.96 7.97 52.99
N ARG A 42 8.57 8.09 51.71
CA ARG A 42 8.89 7.15 50.61
C ARG A 42 8.69 5.68 51.00
N LEU A 43 7.70 5.41 51.84
CA LEU A 43 7.48 4.07 52.43
C LEU A 43 6.93 3.08 51.39
N LEU A 44 6.34 3.58 50.31
CA LEU A 44 5.76 2.77 49.24
C LEU A 44 6.63 2.83 47.99
N ARG A 45 6.98 1.65 47.44
CA ARG A 45 7.60 1.52 46.10
C ARG A 45 6.54 1.80 45.03
N GLY A 46 6.19 3.07 44.84
CA GLY A 46 5.23 3.53 43.83
C GLY A 46 4.55 4.83 44.23
N GLY A 47 4.44 5.78 43.30
CA GLY A 47 3.77 7.07 43.54
C GLY A 47 2.26 6.91 43.78
N LYS A 48 1.70 7.76 44.64
CA LYS A 48 0.24 7.96 44.78
C LYS A 48 -0.18 9.10 43.86
N TYR A 49 -1.30 8.94 43.18
CA TYR A 49 -1.85 9.97 42.28
C TYR A 49 -3.25 10.34 42.70
N SER A 50 -3.57 11.63 42.61
CA SER A 50 -4.89 12.16 42.96
C SER A 50 -5.96 11.57 42.05
N ARG A 51 -7.02 11.00 42.65
CA ARG A 51 -8.13 10.40 41.93
C ARG A 51 -8.83 11.39 40.99
N THR A 52 -9.04 12.62 41.44
CA THR A 52 -9.72 13.66 40.65
C THR A 52 -8.96 13.97 39.36
N SER A 53 -7.64 14.12 39.45
CA SER A 53 -6.79 14.40 38.28
C SER A 53 -6.77 13.23 37.28
N VAL A 54 -6.75 11.99 37.77
CA VAL A 54 -6.74 10.78 36.93
C VAL A 54 -8.10 10.57 36.27
N ASP A 55 -9.19 10.74 37.00
CA ASP A 55 -10.56 10.60 36.48
C ASP A 55 -10.87 11.70 35.45
N GLN A 56 -10.41 12.93 35.67
CA GLN A 56 -10.54 14.02 34.70
C GLN A 56 -9.80 13.71 33.41
N LEU A 57 -8.55 13.22 33.49
CA LEU A 57 -7.76 12.83 32.32
C LEU A 57 -8.37 11.62 31.59
N ALA A 58 -8.95 10.66 32.33
CA ALA A 58 -9.65 9.53 31.75
C ALA A 58 -10.89 9.98 30.95
N ARG A 59 -11.69 10.89 31.49
CA ARG A 59 -12.84 11.49 30.78
C ARG A 59 -12.41 12.26 29.54
N GLN A 60 -11.33 13.03 29.62
CA GLN A 60 -10.77 13.74 28.47
C GLN A 60 -10.31 12.77 27.38
N LYS A 61 -9.66 11.65 27.75
CA LYS A 61 -9.28 10.59 26.81
C LYS A 61 -10.51 9.95 26.14
N GLN A 62 -11.56 9.65 26.91
CA GLN A 62 -12.80 9.07 26.40
C GLN A 62 -13.52 10.02 25.44
N ALA A 63 -13.72 11.27 25.84
CA ALA A 63 -14.35 12.30 24.99
C ALA A 63 -13.54 12.54 23.70
N ALA A 64 -12.20 12.49 23.81
CA ALA A 64 -11.35 12.55 22.64
C ALA A 64 -11.62 11.34 21.74
N ALA A 65 -11.59 10.11 22.25
CA ALA A 65 -11.83 8.86 21.51
C ALA A 65 -13.20 8.82 20.82
N GLU A 66 -14.24 9.32 21.47
CA GLU A 66 -15.60 9.44 20.90
C GLU A 66 -15.66 10.41 19.71
N ALA A 67 -14.81 11.44 19.69
CA ALA A 67 -14.77 12.39 18.57
C ALA A 67 -14.21 11.80 17.27
N GLY A 68 -13.55 10.64 17.31
CA GLY A 68 -12.99 9.97 16.14
C GLY A 68 -11.68 9.22 16.43
N ARG A 69 -11.18 8.45 15.47
CA ARG A 69 -9.90 7.74 15.62
C ARG A 69 -8.72 8.66 15.38
N SER A 70 -7.59 8.43 16.04
CA SER A 70 -6.39 9.22 15.76
C SER A 70 -5.72 8.76 14.46
N ILE A 71 -4.88 9.62 13.88
CA ILE A 71 -4.04 9.26 12.72
C ILE A 71 -3.23 7.98 12.98
N ASN A 72 -2.74 7.77 14.20
CA ASN A 72 -1.94 6.60 14.53
C ASN A 72 -2.82 5.33 14.55
N ASP A 73 -4.03 5.42 15.10
CA ASP A 73 -4.97 4.29 15.17
C ASP A 73 -5.44 3.88 13.77
N VAL A 74 -5.71 4.87 12.90
CA VAL A 74 -6.07 4.65 11.51
C VAL A 74 -4.89 4.08 10.72
N ALA A 75 -3.68 4.57 10.96
CA ALA A 75 -2.48 4.04 10.33
C ALA A 75 -2.22 2.57 10.71
N GLU A 76 -2.40 2.22 11.99
CA GLU A 76 -2.28 0.85 12.47
C GLU A 76 -3.37 -0.06 11.88
N GLY A 77 -4.63 0.40 11.83
CA GLY A 77 -5.74 -0.35 11.23
C GLY A 77 -5.54 -0.65 9.74
N ILE A 78 -4.96 0.29 8.98
CA ILE A 78 -4.69 0.15 7.54
C ILE A 78 -3.32 -0.51 7.27
N GLY A 79 -2.45 -0.63 8.27
CA GLY A 79 -1.10 -1.19 8.10
C GLY A 79 -0.11 -0.24 7.39
N VAL A 80 -0.26 1.07 7.55
CA VAL A 80 0.59 2.10 6.96
C VAL A 80 1.24 2.98 8.04
N SER A 81 2.17 3.87 7.64
CA SER A 81 2.75 4.83 8.58
C SER A 81 1.84 6.06 8.77
N ALA A 82 1.81 6.60 9.98
CA ALA A 82 1.07 7.83 10.32
C ALA A 82 1.42 9.03 9.41
N GLY A 83 2.65 9.09 8.91
CA GLY A 83 3.08 10.11 7.95
C GLY A 83 2.40 9.99 6.58
N LYS A 84 2.13 8.75 6.11
CA LYS A 84 1.37 8.54 4.87
C LYS A 84 -0.07 8.99 5.02
N VAL A 85 -0.70 8.66 6.16
CA VAL A 85 -2.08 9.09 6.45
C VAL A 85 -2.18 10.63 6.48
N ARG A 86 -1.23 11.33 7.12
CA ARG A 86 -1.17 12.81 7.08
C ARG A 86 -1.10 13.37 5.67
N LYS A 87 -0.22 12.81 4.84
CA LYS A 87 -0.06 13.24 3.46
C LYS A 87 -1.35 13.07 2.65
N VAL A 88 -2.07 11.98 2.88
CA VAL A 88 -3.36 11.74 2.21
C VAL A 88 -4.44 12.71 2.68
N ILE A 89 -4.48 13.04 3.96
CA ILE A 89 -5.39 14.07 4.49
C ILE A 89 -5.12 15.43 3.82
N GLU A 90 -3.85 15.81 3.67
CA GLU A 90 -3.45 17.05 2.99
C GLU A 90 -3.83 17.04 1.50
N GLU A 91 -3.65 15.92 0.82
CA GLU A 91 -3.92 15.79 -0.62
C GLU A 91 -5.41 15.72 -0.97
N LEU A 92 -6.22 15.13 -0.10
CA LEU A 92 -7.67 15.04 -0.26
C LEU A 92 -8.38 16.28 0.31
N GLU A 93 -7.62 17.24 0.87
CA GLU A 93 -8.14 18.42 1.57
C GLU A 93 -9.25 18.05 2.57
N LEU A 94 -9.11 16.91 3.26
CA LEU A 94 -10.12 16.42 4.18
C LEU A 94 -10.22 17.37 5.38
N ASP A 95 -11.45 17.81 5.68
CA ASP A 95 -11.73 18.60 6.87
C ASP A 95 -11.69 17.71 8.13
N VAL A 96 -10.48 17.48 8.63
CA VAL A 96 -10.24 16.65 9.81
C VAL A 96 -10.20 17.54 11.05
N LYS A 97 -11.16 17.33 11.95
CA LYS A 97 -11.30 18.11 13.18
C LYS A 97 -10.09 17.90 14.09
N LYS A 98 -9.49 19.01 14.56
CA LYS A 98 -8.48 19.00 15.63
C LYS A 98 -9.19 19.02 16.98
N VAL A 99 -8.94 18.01 17.79
CA VAL A 99 -9.47 17.89 19.16
C VAL A 99 -8.31 18.07 20.13
N GLU A 100 -8.54 18.82 21.20
CA GLU A 100 -7.55 18.98 22.27
C GLU A 100 -7.22 17.63 22.91
N ALA A 101 -5.94 17.33 22.98
CA ALA A 101 -5.42 16.08 23.52
C ALA A 101 -4.15 16.41 24.30
N PRO A 102 -4.27 16.90 25.55
CA PRO A 102 -3.13 17.38 26.35
C PRO A 102 -2.12 16.26 26.66
N PHE A 103 -2.51 14.99 26.47
CA PHE A 103 -1.67 13.81 26.58
C PHE A 103 -0.79 13.54 25.34
N GLU A 104 -1.11 14.15 24.19
CA GLU A 104 -0.31 14.05 22.96
C GLU A 104 0.84 15.08 22.96
N LYS A 105 1.92 14.78 22.21
CA LYS A 105 3.09 15.68 22.13
C LYS A 105 2.74 17.08 21.60
N ALA A 106 1.75 17.17 20.72
CA ALA A 106 1.32 18.42 20.11
C ALA A 106 0.14 19.08 20.85
N SER A 107 -0.32 18.49 21.97
CA SER A 107 -1.50 18.92 22.74
C SER A 107 -2.84 18.91 21.97
N TYR A 108 -2.84 18.46 20.72
CA TYR A 108 -4.02 18.20 19.90
C TYR A 108 -3.85 16.88 19.13
N ARG A 109 -4.98 16.28 18.76
CA ARG A 109 -5.03 15.12 17.86
C ARG A 109 -6.06 15.37 16.76
N PHE A 110 -5.80 14.79 15.60
CA PHE A 110 -6.79 14.75 14.53
C PHE A 110 -7.79 13.64 14.84
N ALA A 111 -9.08 13.97 14.77
CA ALA A 111 -10.16 13.03 14.96
C ALA A 111 -10.74 12.67 13.59
N ILE A 112 -10.39 11.47 13.13
CA ILE A 112 -10.79 10.93 11.83
C ILE A 112 -12.10 10.18 12.02
N THR A 113 -13.12 10.54 11.23
CA THR A 113 -14.40 9.83 11.21
C THR A 113 -14.28 8.52 10.41
N PRO A 114 -15.19 7.55 10.61
CA PRO A 114 -15.18 6.32 9.82
C PRO A 114 -15.22 6.56 8.30
N GLU A 115 -16.00 7.54 7.85
CA GLU A 115 -16.09 7.93 6.43
C GLU A 115 -14.75 8.44 5.88
N GLN A 116 -14.02 9.22 6.68
CA GLN A 116 -12.68 9.71 6.31
C GLN A 116 -11.65 8.59 6.31
N GLU A 117 -11.76 7.63 7.23
CA GLU A 117 -10.92 6.42 7.27
C GLU A 117 -11.10 5.60 5.98
N GLU A 118 -12.33 5.40 5.51
CA GLU A 118 -12.61 4.72 4.24
C GLU A 118 -12.02 5.47 3.04
N ALA A 119 -12.19 6.80 2.95
CA ALA A 119 -11.61 7.61 1.89
C ALA A 119 -10.08 7.53 1.86
N ILE A 120 -9.44 7.56 3.04
CA ILE A 120 -7.99 7.41 3.18
C ILE A 120 -7.56 6.00 2.75
N ALA A 121 -8.29 4.96 3.17
CA ALA A 121 -8.00 3.58 2.81
C ALA A 121 -8.12 3.35 1.29
N GLU A 122 -9.17 3.83 0.65
CA GLU A 122 -9.34 3.75 -0.80
C GLU A 122 -8.21 4.46 -1.55
N HIS A 123 -7.85 5.68 -1.13
CA HIS A 123 -6.79 6.44 -1.80
C HIS A 123 -5.42 5.79 -1.60
N LEU A 124 -5.17 5.20 -0.43
CA LEU A 124 -3.96 4.44 -0.16
C LEU A 124 -3.93 3.11 -0.93
N GLN A 125 -5.04 2.42 -1.12
CA GLN A 125 -5.12 1.24 -1.98
C GLN A 125 -4.82 1.60 -3.44
N LYS A 126 -5.42 2.68 -3.95
CA LYS A 126 -5.12 3.23 -5.28
C LYS A 126 -3.64 3.60 -5.42
N ARG A 127 -2.98 4.11 -4.37
CA ARG A 127 -1.55 4.48 -4.38
C ARG A 127 -0.55 3.37 -4.03
N ASN A 128 -0.94 2.29 -3.36
CA ASN A 128 -0.04 1.15 -3.13
C ASN A 128 0.28 0.41 -4.44
N THR A 129 -0.46 0.71 -5.52
CA THR A 129 -0.12 0.32 -6.89
C THR A 129 1.08 1.10 -7.46
N THR A 130 1.45 2.28 -6.91
CA THR A 130 2.40 3.22 -7.54
C THR A 130 3.87 2.81 -7.40
N ARG A 131 4.20 1.79 -6.59
CA ARG A 131 5.55 1.20 -6.61
C ARG A 131 5.56 0.15 -7.72
N PRO A 132 6.42 0.26 -8.76
CA PRO A 132 6.50 -0.78 -9.78
C PRO A 132 6.94 -2.07 -9.09
N LYS A 133 5.98 -2.97 -8.84
CA LYS A 133 6.27 -4.37 -8.60
C LYS A 133 7.01 -4.87 -9.84
N ARG A 134 7.87 -5.86 -9.66
CA ARG A 134 8.59 -6.50 -10.77
C ARG A 134 7.57 -6.91 -11.84
N ASN A 135 7.84 -6.57 -13.11
CA ASN A 135 6.95 -6.86 -14.23
C ASN A 135 6.60 -8.36 -14.24
N GLN A 136 5.32 -8.67 -14.04
CA GLN A 136 4.84 -10.05 -13.89
C GLN A 136 5.02 -10.88 -15.17
N LEU A 137 5.15 -10.21 -16.32
CA LEU A 137 5.38 -10.88 -17.60
C LEU A 137 6.85 -11.26 -17.83
N TYR A 138 7.81 -10.71 -17.09
CA TYR A 138 9.23 -10.95 -17.35
C TYR A 138 9.76 -12.21 -16.62
N LEU A 139 10.18 -13.20 -17.41
CA LEU A 139 10.76 -14.47 -16.97
C LEU A 139 12.29 -14.36 -16.94
N GLN A 140 12.85 -13.91 -15.82
CA GLN A 140 14.29 -13.66 -15.68
C GLN A 140 15.16 -14.90 -15.95
N GLN A 141 14.69 -16.10 -15.64
CA GLN A 141 15.46 -17.34 -15.87
C GLN A 141 15.64 -17.64 -17.36
N LEU A 142 14.71 -17.17 -18.19
CA LEU A 142 14.68 -17.44 -19.63
C LEU A 142 15.06 -16.21 -20.46
N ASP A 143 15.28 -15.07 -19.78
CA ASP A 143 15.44 -13.75 -20.39
C ASP A 143 14.40 -13.44 -21.47
N ALA A 144 13.13 -13.77 -21.16
CA ALA A 144 12.01 -13.69 -22.08
C ALA A 144 10.78 -13.08 -21.42
N ALA A 145 9.86 -12.55 -22.22
CA ALA A 145 8.58 -12.03 -21.73
C ALA A 145 7.43 -12.96 -22.11
N LEU A 146 6.52 -13.23 -21.17
CA LEU A 146 5.27 -13.93 -21.44
C LEU A 146 4.47 -13.19 -22.52
N TYR A 147 3.90 -13.96 -23.43
CA TYR A 147 3.17 -13.52 -24.63
C TYR A 147 3.99 -12.75 -25.66
N GLN A 148 5.32 -12.68 -25.50
CA GLN A 148 6.21 -12.15 -26.53
C GLN A 148 6.01 -12.89 -27.85
N SER A 149 5.98 -12.12 -28.94
CA SER A 149 5.81 -12.64 -30.29
C SER A 149 7.14 -13.12 -30.88
N TYR A 150 7.12 -14.33 -31.44
CA TYR A 150 8.22 -14.98 -32.14
C TYR A 150 7.79 -15.32 -33.57
N GLN A 151 8.74 -15.26 -34.50
CA GLN A 151 8.55 -15.61 -35.92
C GLN A 151 8.98 -17.06 -36.16
N ILE A 152 8.13 -17.86 -36.81
CA ILE A 152 8.38 -19.29 -37.07
C ILE A 152 8.77 -19.62 -38.51
N ALA A 153 8.14 -18.98 -39.49
CA ALA A 153 8.54 -19.00 -40.90
C ALA A 153 7.66 -17.99 -41.65
N GLY A 154 8.25 -17.25 -42.61
CA GLY A 154 7.51 -16.23 -43.35
C GLY A 154 6.81 -15.22 -42.43
N ASP A 155 5.51 -15.00 -42.64
CA ASP A 155 4.68 -14.06 -41.87
C ASP A 155 3.90 -14.72 -40.71
N GLN A 156 4.28 -15.94 -40.31
CA GLN A 156 3.64 -16.62 -39.18
C GLN A 156 4.29 -16.26 -37.85
N PHE A 157 3.43 -15.96 -36.87
CA PHE A 157 3.85 -15.57 -35.52
C PHE A 157 3.25 -16.50 -34.47
N VAL A 158 4.09 -16.94 -33.55
CA VAL A 158 3.70 -17.67 -32.34
C VAL A 158 4.03 -16.84 -31.10
N ARG A 159 3.40 -17.15 -29.97
CA ARG A 159 3.62 -16.42 -28.71
C ARG A 159 4.09 -17.33 -27.62
N LEU A 160 5.03 -16.85 -26.81
CA LEU A 160 5.49 -17.55 -25.61
C LEU A 160 4.32 -17.66 -24.62
N ARG A 161 4.00 -18.87 -24.19
CA ARG A 161 2.94 -19.16 -23.23
C ARG A 161 3.42 -20.13 -22.18
N GLU A 162 2.75 -20.11 -21.04
CA GLU A 162 2.92 -21.11 -19.99
C GLU A 162 2.00 -22.31 -20.27
N HIS A 163 2.53 -23.51 -20.01
CA HIS A 163 1.85 -24.79 -20.09
C HIS A 163 1.93 -25.48 -18.72
N PRO A 164 0.80 -25.97 -18.16
CA PRO A 164 0.73 -26.48 -16.79
C PRO A 164 1.78 -27.56 -16.45
N GLU A 165 2.04 -28.47 -17.39
CA GLU A 165 2.93 -29.62 -17.15
C GLU A 165 4.34 -29.48 -17.75
N ARG A 166 4.50 -28.62 -18.76
CA ARG A 166 5.70 -28.58 -19.61
C ARG A 166 6.47 -27.26 -19.49
N GLY A 167 6.06 -26.37 -18.60
CA GLY A 167 6.69 -25.07 -18.40
C GLY A 167 6.37 -24.10 -19.53
N TYR A 168 7.37 -23.43 -20.10
CA TYR A 168 7.16 -22.37 -21.10
C TYR A 168 7.46 -22.83 -22.52
N GLY A 169 6.65 -22.39 -23.48
CA GLY A 169 6.79 -22.78 -24.87
C GLY A 169 5.79 -22.12 -25.81
N PHE A 170 5.56 -22.74 -26.96
CA PHE A 170 4.77 -22.22 -28.05
C PHE A 170 3.71 -23.23 -28.47
N PHE A 171 2.53 -22.74 -28.84
CA PHE A 171 1.53 -23.54 -29.52
C PHE A 171 1.65 -23.29 -31.03
N LEU A 172 1.91 -24.35 -31.79
CA LEU A 172 1.94 -24.34 -33.24
C LEU A 172 0.52 -24.47 -33.82
N GLU A 173 0.43 -24.44 -35.16
CA GLU A 173 -0.79 -24.82 -35.87
C GLU A 173 -1.23 -26.24 -35.43
N HIS A 174 -2.54 -26.42 -35.18
CA HIS A 174 -3.15 -27.64 -34.61
C HIS A 174 -2.87 -27.90 -33.12
N GLU A 175 -2.62 -26.86 -32.33
CA GLU A 175 -2.46 -26.94 -30.86
C GLU A 175 -1.28 -27.79 -30.37
N GLN A 176 -0.34 -28.14 -31.26
CA GLN A 176 0.87 -28.83 -30.85
C GLN A 176 1.74 -27.90 -30.00
N PHE A 177 1.95 -28.27 -28.74
CA PHE A 177 2.84 -27.55 -27.84
C PHE A 177 4.29 -27.99 -28.04
N ILE A 178 5.17 -27.03 -28.28
CA ILE A 178 6.63 -27.20 -28.28
C ILE A 178 7.23 -26.37 -27.15
N THR A 179 8.27 -26.87 -26.50
CA THR A 179 8.98 -26.15 -25.44
C THR A 179 9.77 -24.97 -26.01
N LEU A 180 10.16 -24.03 -25.14
CA LEU A 180 10.99 -22.90 -25.54
C LEU A 180 12.30 -23.35 -26.23
N GLN A 181 12.97 -24.38 -25.69
CA GLN A 181 14.22 -24.88 -26.24
C GLN A 181 14.03 -25.52 -27.62
N GLU A 182 12.97 -26.31 -27.81
CA GLU A 182 12.63 -26.87 -29.12
C GLU A 182 12.33 -25.76 -30.13
N GLY A 183 11.57 -24.75 -29.73
CA GLY A 183 11.28 -23.58 -30.57
C GLY A 183 12.55 -22.86 -31.03
N LEU A 184 13.46 -22.56 -30.11
CA LEU A 184 14.69 -21.82 -30.43
C LEU A 184 15.69 -22.65 -31.25
N ASN A 185 15.83 -23.95 -30.94
CA ASN A 185 16.89 -24.79 -31.54
C ASN A 185 16.44 -25.56 -32.79
N LEU A 186 15.20 -26.07 -32.81
CA LEU A 186 14.69 -26.91 -33.92
C LEU A 186 13.92 -26.08 -34.95
N TYR A 187 13.12 -25.14 -34.48
CA TYR A 187 12.28 -24.29 -35.35
C TYR A 187 12.91 -22.91 -35.62
N GLU A 188 14.12 -22.67 -35.11
CA GLU A 188 14.87 -21.41 -35.25
C GLU A 188 14.03 -20.15 -34.94
N LEU A 189 13.12 -20.25 -33.96
CA LEU A 189 12.21 -19.16 -33.62
C LEU A 189 13.00 -17.91 -33.20
N LYS A 190 12.68 -16.77 -33.82
CA LYS A 190 13.32 -15.49 -33.49
C LYS A 190 12.33 -14.54 -32.85
N PRO A 191 12.70 -13.84 -31.76
CA PRO A 191 11.85 -12.83 -31.17
C PRO A 191 11.64 -11.69 -32.19
N ARG A 192 10.39 -11.22 -32.33
CA ARG A 192 10.04 -10.15 -33.28
C ARG A 192 10.68 -8.81 -32.91
N TYR A 193 11.00 -8.61 -31.64
CA TYR A 193 11.58 -7.40 -31.10
C TYR A 193 12.42 -7.73 -29.85
N SER A 194 13.38 -6.87 -29.54
CA SER A 194 14.08 -6.90 -28.24
C SER A 194 13.13 -6.47 -27.13
N ILE A 195 13.20 -7.13 -25.98
CA ILE A 195 12.41 -6.80 -24.79
C ILE A 195 13.16 -5.91 -23.82
N HIS A 196 14.46 -5.68 -24.03
CA HIS A 196 15.29 -4.83 -23.17
C HIS A 196 15.47 -3.46 -23.79
N SER A 197 15.36 -2.42 -22.96
CA SER A 197 15.72 -1.06 -23.35
C SER A 197 16.43 -0.31 -22.22
N ARG A 198 17.03 0.84 -22.56
CA ARG A 198 17.71 1.67 -21.56
C ARG A 198 16.68 2.15 -20.53
N ARG A 199 16.93 1.82 -19.26
CA ARG A 199 16.08 2.24 -18.16
C ARG A 199 15.97 3.77 -18.10
N LYS A 200 14.74 4.29 -18.21
CA LYS A 200 14.45 5.72 -18.12
C LYS A 200 14.29 6.08 -16.64
N LYS A 201 15.20 6.89 -16.11
CA LYS A 201 15.17 7.35 -14.71
C LYS A 201 14.28 8.58 -14.53
N ASP A 202 14.12 9.38 -15.59
CA ASP A 202 13.44 10.67 -15.56
C ASP A 202 12.39 10.71 -16.68
N GLY A 203 11.11 10.57 -16.32
CA GLY A 203 9.97 10.60 -17.22
C GLY A 203 8.81 11.40 -16.62
N PRO A 204 8.04 12.18 -17.40
CA PRO A 204 7.04 13.12 -16.88
C PRO A 204 5.75 12.49 -16.29
N GLY A 205 5.81 11.23 -15.84
CA GLY A 205 4.69 10.54 -15.20
C GLY A 205 4.50 9.12 -15.72
N PHE A 206 3.50 8.44 -15.15
CA PHE A 206 3.04 7.12 -15.55
C PHE A 206 1.68 7.24 -16.23
N THR A 207 1.45 6.41 -17.24
CA THR A 207 0.15 6.25 -17.88
C THR A 207 -0.37 4.85 -17.57
N ASP A 208 -1.61 4.79 -17.10
CA ASP A 208 -2.33 3.54 -16.86
C ASP A 208 -3.24 3.24 -18.05
N ILE A 209 -3.18 1.99 -18.51
CA ILE A 209 -3.98 1.47 -19.63
C ILE A 209 -4.67 0.20 -19.15
N ASP A 210 -6.00 0.23 -19.11
CA ASP A 210 -6.81 -0.96 -18.82
C ASP A 210 -7.14 -1.69 -20.11
N VAL A 211 -6.79 -2.97 -20.20
CA VAL A 211 -7.10 -3.81 -21.37
C VAL A 211 -7.63 -5.17 -20.92
N LEU A 212 -8.61 -5.69 -21.67
CA LEU A 212 -9.14 -7.02 -21.44
C LEU A 212 -8.11 -8.09 -21.85
N PHE A 213 -7.92 -9.09 -20.99
CA PHE A 213 -6.96 -10.16 -21.26
C PHE A 213 -7.37 -11.01 -22.46
N GLY A 214 -6.37 -11.49 -23.20
CA GLY A 214 -6.57 -12.48 -24.24
C GLY A 214 -7.23 -11.95 -25.52
N THR A 215 -7.55 -10.65 -25.59
CA THR A 215 -8.05 -10.04 -26.81
C THR A 215 -6.89 -9.67 -27.76
N PRO A 216 -7.15 -9.54 -29.08
CA PRO A 216 -6.15 -9.07 -30.03
C PRO A 216 -5.50 -7.74 -29.65
N GLU A 217 -6.28 -6.81 -29.08
CA GLU A 217 -5.82 -5.48 -28.67
C GLU A 217 -4.80 -5.57 -27.54
N PHE A 218 -5.03 -6.45 -26.54
CA PHE A 218 -4.07 -6.69 -25.46
C PHE A 218 -2.70 -7.09 -26.01
N TYR A 219 -2.69 -8.06 -26.92
CA TYR A 219 -1.45 -8.56 -27.49
C TYR A 219 -0.73 -7.51 -28.37
N GLN A 220 -1.48 -6.69 -29.10
CA GLN A 220 -0.90 -5.58 -29.89
C GLN A 220 -0.30 -4.50 -29.00
N ILE A 221 -1.00 -4.10 -27.94
CA ILE A 221 -0.51 -3.11 -26.98
C ILE A 221 0.73 -3.65 -26.27
N LEU A 222 0.71 -4.92 -25.85
CA LEU A 222 1.85 -5.56 -25.22
C LEU A 222 3.08 -5.61 -26.14
N ASP A 223 2.89 -5.95 -27.42
CA ASP A 223 3.98 -5.96 -28.41
C ASP A 223 4.60 -4.57 -28.56
N VAL A 224 3.78 -3.52 -28.63
CA VAL A 224 4.25 -2.13 -28.70
C VAL A 224 5.01 -1.75 -27.44
N LEU A 225 4.49 -2.08 -26.24
CA LEU A 225 5.15 -1.78 -24.98
C LEU A 225 6.49 -2.50 -24.84
N LEU A 226 6.54 -3.80 -25.14
CA LEU A 226 7.78 -4.57 -25.10
C LEU A 226 8.81 -4.03 -26.08
N ALA A 227 8.42 -3.75 -27.32
CA ALA A 227 9.33 -3.27 -28.37
C ALA A 227 9.84 -1.85 -28.13
N THR A 228 9.02 -0.94 -27.57
CA THR A 228 9.36 0.48 -27.43
C THR A 228 9.83 0.88 -26.04
N CYS A 229 9.22 0.32 -25.00
CA CYS A 229 9.52 0.64 -23.61
C CYS A 229 10.55 -0.33 -23.05
N GLY A 230 10.53 -1.59 -23.46
CA GLY A 230 11.28 -2.66 -22.78
C GLY A 230 10.71 -2.98 -21.39
N VAL A 231 10.95 -4.20 -20.92
CA VAL A 231 10.42 -4.75 -19.65
C VAL A 231 10.84 -3.93 -18.43
N GLU A 232 11.88 -3.11 -18.54
CA GLU A 232 12.39 -2.26 -17.46
C GLU A 232 11.55 -0.99 -17.21
N ASN A 233 10.75 -0.56 -18.20
CA ASN A 233 10.10 0.75 -18.19
C ASN A 233 8.56 0.70 -18.18
N PHE A 234 7.96 -0.50 -18.10
CA PHE A 234 6.54 -0.68 -17.83
C PHE A 234 6.31 -1.82 -16.83
N ASN A 235 5.16 -1.79 -16.18
CA ASN A 235 4.68 -2.83 -15.29
C ASN A 235 3.30 -3.31 -15.73
N VAL A 236 2.99 -4.57 -15.42
CA VAL A 236 1.69 -5.19 -15.68
C VAL A 236 1.19 -5.77 -14.38
N GLU A 237 -0.03 -5.41 -13.98
CA GLU A 237 -0.69 -6.01 -12.82
C GLU A 237 -1.99 -6.69 -13.26
N ILE A 238 -2.17 -7.93 -12.80
CA ILE A 238 -3.32 -8.78 -13.12
C ILE A 238 -4.33 -8.66 -11.98
N MET A 239 -5.51 -8.09 -12.26
CA MET A 239 -6.59 -7.95 -11.29
C MET A 239 -7.85 -8.68 -11.79
N GLY A 240 -8.08 -9.90 -11.28
CA GLY A 240 -9.37 -10.60 -11.43
C GLY A 240 -9.86 -10.76 -12.88
N GLY A 241 -8.96 -10.99 -13.84
CA GLY A 241 -9.29 -11.13 -15.27
C GLY A 241 -9.18 -9.84 -16.10
N LYS A 242 -8.85 -8.70 -15.48
CA LYS A 242 -8.48 -7.44 -16.15
C LYS A 242 -7.00 -7.14 -15.92
N TYR A 243 -6.32 -6.60 -16.94
CA TYR A 243 -4.90 -6.27 -16.87
C TYR A 243 -4.74 -4.74 -16.90
N GLU A 244 -4.12 -4.20 -15.86
CA GLU A 244 -3.71 -2.79 -15.82
C GLU A 244 -2.23 -2.72 -16.26
N LEU A 245 -2.00 -2.10 -17.42
CA LEU A 245 -0.68 -1.85 -17.98
C LEU A 245 -0.24 -0.44 -17.58
N ARG A 246 0.82 -0.34 -16.79
CA ARG A 246 1.37 0.94 -16.33
C ARG A 246 2.72 1.20 -16.99
N SER A 247 2.81 2.20 -17.86
CA SER A 247 4.05 2.58 -18.54
C SER A 247 4.56 3.94 -18.07
N GLY A 248 5.86 4.07 -17.82
CA GLY A 248 6.52 5.32 -17.40
C GLY A 248 6.75 6.33 -18.54
N MET A 249 5.87 6.37 -19.54
CA MET A 249 6.04 7.22 -20.72
C MET A 249 4.80 8.05 -21.03
N ALA A 250 4.82 9.30 -20.57
CA ALA A 250 3.98 10.38 -21.08
C ALA A 250 4.44 10.91 -22.47
N ALA A 251 5.18 10.13 -23.27
CA ALA A 251 5.86 10.66 -24.47
C ALA A 251 5.87 9.77 -25.73
N ILE A 252 5.05 8.71 -25.83
CA ILE A 252 4.92 7.97 -27.12
C ILE A 252 3.60 8.18 -27.85
N LEU A 253 2.51 8.60 -27.23
CA LEU A 253 1.37 9.14 -27.98
C LEU A 253 0.51 9.98 -27.04
N GLY A 254 -0.07 11.06 -27.56
CA GLY A 254 -1.25 11.71 -26.98
C GLY A 254 -2.47 10.79 -27.01
N MET A 255 -2.36 9.63 -26.37
CA MET A 255 -3.40 8.63 -26.25
C MET A 255 -3.88 8.61 -24.81
N ARG A 256 -4.84 9.49 -24.53
CA ARG A 256 -5.77 9.33 -23.43
C ARG A 256 -6.80 8.30 -23.88
N LEU A 257 -6.42 7.02 -23.87
CA LEU A 257 -7.30 5.92 -24.25
C LEU A 257 -8.12 5.50 -23.03
N GLN A 258 -9.20 6.25 -22.79
CA GLN A 258 -10.33 5.75 -22.02
C GLN A 258 -11.07 4.71 -22.88
N ILE A 259 -10.88 3.43 -22.59
CA ILE A 259 -11.82 2.40 -23.06
C ILE A 259 -12.72 2.05 -21.87
N ARG A 260 -13.77 2.86 -21.70
CA ARG A 260 -15.02 2.38 -21.11
C ARG A 260 -15.89 1.89 -22.25
N LYS A 261 -16.51 0.71 -22.10
CA LYS A 261 -17.98 0.61 -22.12
C LYS A 261 -18.51 -0.77 -21.75
N GLN A 262 -19.52 -0.69 -20.87
CA GLN A 262 -20.65 -1.57 -20.59
C GLN A 262 -20.35 -3.01 -20.20
#